data_AF-A0A820HSR0-F1
#
_entry.id   AF-A0A820HSR0-F1
#
_cell.length_a   1.000
_cell.length_b   1.000
_cell.length_c   1.000
_cell.angle_alpha   90.00
_cell.angle_beta   90.00
_cell.angle_gamma   90.00
#
_symmetry.space_group_name_H-M   'P 1'
#
loop_
_entity.id
_entity.type
_entity.pdbx_description
1 polymer ?
#
loop_
_entity_poly.entity_id
_entity_poly.type
_entity_poly.pdbx_seq_one_letter_code
_entity_poly.pdbx_strand_id
1 'polypeptide(L)'
;LFLNYNRTPNKPSTPNNRTNKLNIKNDERPKTPKPSFEEEQQELQKSLSKDWCDKMDNEEAEEKKLHSFVLYLKQFSVHENKTTEEILGSIECCPKELLRRQKDISKGKLSKAYEAYISAIPRKCRARQHPRTPCKYAKMSRRGFDGAIKAWRRKLHEFGSD
;
A
#
# COMPACT_ATOMS: atom_id res chain seq x y z
N LEU A 1 21.66 -43.77 -43.50
CA LEU A 1 22.70 -42.70 -43.50
C LEU A 1 23.05 -42.40 -42.05
N PHE A 2 24.14 -43.00 -41.56
CA PHE A 2 24.72 -42.71 -40.25
C PHE A 2 25.65 -41.49 -40.40
N LEU A 3 25.49 -40.47 -39.55
CA LEU A 3 26.60 -39.64 -39.11
C LEU A 3 26.46 -39.41 -37.60
N ASN A 4 27.34 -40.09 -36.87
CA ASN A 4 27.69 -39.82 -35.47
C ASN A 4 28.33 -38.45 -35.35
N TYR A 5 28.01 -37.72 -34.27
CA TYR A 5 29.05 -37.02 -33.51
C TYR A 5 28.63 -36.89 -32.04
N ASN A 6 29.28 -37.67 -31.19
CA ASN A 6 29.31 -37.50 -29.74
C ASN A 6 30.25 -36.33 -29.39
N ARG A 7 29.99 -35.58 -28.31
CA ARG A 7 30.87 -35.47 -27.11
C ARG A 7 30.47 -34.31 -26.16
N THR A 8 30.02 -34.73 -24.98
CA THR A 8 30.00 -34.20 -23.60
C THR A 8 30.52 -32.79 -23.21
N PRO A 9 30.02 -32.24 -22.08
CA PRO A 9 30.28 -30.87 -21.61
C PRO A 9 31.59 -30.78 -20.80
N ASN A 10 32.28 -29.65 -20.88
CA ASN A 10 33.42 -29.34 -20.00
C ASN A 10 33.15 -28.07 -19.18
N LYS A 11 33.30 -28.21 -17.87
CA LYS A 11 33.47 -27.15 -16.86
C LYS A 11 34.96 -27.15 -16.41
N PRO A 12 35.40 -26.18 -15.61
CA PRO A 12 36.34 -25.13 -16.00
C PRO A 12 37.80 -25.44 -15.63
N SER A 13 38.74 -24.81 -16.33
CA SER A 13 40.15 -24.72 -15.94
C SER A 13 40.63 -23.26 -15.97
N THR A 14 40.99 -22.76 -14.79
CA THR A 14 42.09 -21.78 -14.60
C THR A 14 43.35 -22.57 -14.24
N PRO A 15 44.58 -22.02 -14.23
CA PRO A 15 44.99 -20.62 -14.37
C PRO A 15 46.18 -20.38 -15.35
N ASN A 16 46.40 -19.15 -15.81
CA ASN A 16 47.70 -18.49 -15.58
C ASN A 16 47.66 -16.98 -15.84
N ASN A 17 48.34 -16.27 -14.94
CA ASN A 17 48.62 -14.85 -14.93
C ASN A 17 49.49 -14.43 -16.13
N ARG A 18 49.06 -13.40 -16.85
CA ARG A 18 50.00 -12.44 -17.44
C ARG A 18 49.43 -11.04 -17.30
N THR A 19 50.21 -10.24 -16.59
CA THR A 19 49.99 -8.87 -16.14
C THR A 19 49.52 -7.93 -17.26
N ASN A 20 48.39 -7.25 -17.03
CA ASN A 20 48.15 -5.93 -17.59
C ASN A 20 47.63 -5.02 -16.48
N LYS A 21 48.51 -4.12 -16.00
CA LYS A 21 48.17 -3.03 -15.10
C LYS A 21 47.26 -2.06 -15.86
N LEU A 22 45.95 -2.19 -15.65
CA LEU A 22 45.01 -1.10 -15.85
C LEU A 22 44.52 -0.66 -14.46
N ASN A 23 44.82 0.59 -14.17
CA ASN A 23 44.63 1.29 -12.92
C ASN A 23 43.12 1.47 -12.64
N ILE A 24 42.50 0.48 -12.00
CA ILE A 24 41.14 0.61 -11.44
C ILE A 24 41.28 1.46 -10.18
N LYS A 25 40.87 2.73 -10.28
CA LYS A 25 40.65 3.59 -9.13
C LYS A 25 39.65 2.86 -8.22
N ASN A 26 40.05 2.60 -6.97
CA ASN A 26 39.15 2.16 -5.93
C ASN A 26 38.07 3.24 -5.77
N ASP A 27 36.84 2.94 -6.16
CA ASP A 27 35.68 3.74 -5.79
C ASP A 27 35.36 3.42 -4.33
N GLU A 28 36.09 4.08 -3.43
CA GLU A 28 35.79 4.07 -2.01
C GLU A 28 34.42 4.72 -1.82
N ARG A 29 33.37 3.90 -1.74
CA ARG A 29 32.11 4.34 -1.12
C ARG A 29 32.49 4.90 0.26
N PRO A 30 32.23 6.19 0.56
CA PRO A 30 32.59 6.74 1.85
C PRO A 30 31.86 5.95 2.94
N LYS A 31 32.63 5.34 3.85
CA LYS A 31 32.10 4.76 5.08
C LYS A 31 31.66 5.93 5.96
N THR A 32 30.43 6.39 5.78
CA THR A 32 29.82 7.29 6.77
C THR A 32 29.74 6.54 8.10
N PRO A 33 30.09 7.17 9.23
CA PRO A 33 29.89 6.57 10.55
C PRO A 33 28.42 6.15 10.70
N LYS A 34 28.16 4.99 11.31
CA LYS A 34 26.80 4.67 11.76
C LYS A 34 26.40 5.74 12.78
N PRO A 35 25.26 6.43 12.61
CA PRO A 35 24.83 7.44 13.55
C PRO A 35 24.74 6.83 14.95
N SER A 36 25.15 7.58 15.96
CA SER A 36 25.02 7.17 17.35
C SER A 36 23.56 6.90 17.68
N PHE A 37 23.28 6.05 18.68
CA PHE A 37 21.91 5.77 19.10
C PHE A 37 21.14 7.06 19.44
N GLU A 38 21.82 8.08 19.97
CA GLU A 38 21.24 9.39 20.26
C GLU A 38 20.94 10.19 19.00
N GLU A 39 21.81 10.14 17.98
CA GLU A 39 21.56 10.73 16.66
C GLU A 39 20.41 10.01 15.92
N GLU A 40 20.31 8.68 16.05
CA GLU A 40 19.22 7.87 15.49
C GLU A 40 17.88 8.21 16.18
N GLN A 41 17.87 8.40 17.51
CA GLN A 41 16.68 8.89 18.24
C GLN A 41 16.31 10.33 17.84
N GLN A 42 17.31 11.18 17.61
CA GLN A 42 17.08 12.57 17.25
C GLN A 42 16.59 12.72 15.80
N GLU A 43 17.03 11.84 14.89
CA GLU A 43 16.59 11.75 13.50
C GLU A 43 15.21 11.06 13.38
N LEU A 44 14.89 10.12 14.28
CA LEU A 44 13.53 9.62 14.50
C LEU A 44 12.60 10.71 15.03
N GLN A 45 13.02 11.52 16.00
CA GLN A 45 12.22 12.66 16.47
C GLN A 45 12.07 13.74 15.39
N LYS A 46 13.10 14.00 14.58
CA LYS A 46 13.04 14.95 13.44
C LYS A 46 12.18 14.43 12.29
N SER A 47 12.28 13.15 11.92
CA SER A 47 11.43 12.54 10.90
C SER A 47 9.98 12.47 11.37
N LEU A 48 9.74 12.15 12.65
CA LEU A 48 8.41 12.22 13.23
C LEU A 48 7.89 13.66 13.18
N SER A 49 8.67 14.66 13.61
CA SER A 49 8.38 16.11 13.58
C SER A 49 8.04 16.63 12.18
N LYS A 50 8.78 16.16 11.15
CA LYS A 50 8.58 16.56 9.76
C LYS A 50 7.38 15.88 9.09
N ASP A 51 6.99 14.70 9.58
CA ASP A 51 5.75 13.99 9.24
C ASP A 51 4.49 14.58 9.90
N TRP A 52 4.60 15.44 10.94
CA TRP A 52 3.41 16.05 11.54
C TRP A 52 2.76 17.09 10.63
N CYS A 53 3.53 17.83 9.84
CA CYS A 53 2.96 18.75 8.84
C CYS A 53 2.20 17.99 7.75
N ASP A 54 2.77 16.91 7.21
CA ASP A 54 2.08 16.06 6.23
C ASP A 54 0.89 15.29 6.85
N LYS A 55 0.92 14.99 8.15
CA LYS A 55 -0.24 14.44 8.87
C LYS A 55 -1.36 15.46 9.06
N MET A 56 -1.05 16.72 9.31
CA MET A 56 -2.05 17.80 9.40
C MET A 56 -2.68 18.04 8.02
N ASP A 57 -1.90 18.00 6.94
CA ASP A 57 -2.41 18.07 5.57
C ASP A 57 -3.20 16.80 5.18
N ASN A 58 -2.80 15.63 5.67
CA ASN A 58 -3.54 14.39 5.50
C ASN A 58 -4.82 14.36 6.34
N GLU A 59 -4.85 15.01 7.50
CA GLU A 59 -6.04 15.16 8.33
C GLU A 59 -7.02 16.15 7.69
N GLU A 60 -6.55 17.31 7.19
CA GLU A 60 -7.36 18.25 6.40
C GLU A 60 -7.85 17.61 5.09
N ALA A 61 -7.04 16.80 4.41
CA ALA A 61 -7.45 16.07 3.21
C ALA A 61 -8.47 14.96 3.54
N GLU A 62 -8.38 14.31 4.70
CA GLU A 62 -9.38 13.35 5.16
C GLU A 62 -10.66 14.04 5.63
N GLU A 63 -10.57 15.22 6.26
CA GLU A 63 -11.71 16.08 6.58
C GLU A 63 -12.37 16.60 5.31
N LYS A 64 -11.61 17.02 4.29
CA LYS A 64 -12.14 17.39 2.98
C LYS A 64 -12.77 16.20 2.26
N LYS A 65 -12.23 14.98 2.41
CA LYS A 65 -12.87 13.75 1.90
C LYS A 65 -14.16 13.44 2.66
N LEU A 66 -14.18 13.62 3.97
CA LEU A 66 -15.37 13.43 4.80
C LEU A 66 -16.43 14.49 4.48
N HIS A 67 -16.04 15.75 4.37
CA HIS A 67 -16.88 16.87 3.98
C HIS A 67 -17.42 16.65 2.56
N SER A 68 -16.57 16.30 1.61
CA SER A 68 -16.98 15.91 0.26
C SER A 68 -17.94 14.71 0.29
N PHE A 69 -17.72 13.72 1.16
CA PHE A 69 -18.62 12.57 1.32
C PHE A 69 -19.97 12.96 1.94
N VAL A 70 -19.98 13.86 2.92
CA VAL A 70 -21.21 14.41 3.52
C VAL A 70 -21.98 15.23 2.48
N LEU A 71 -21.31 16.10 1.72
CA LEU A 71 -21.91 16.88 0.63
C LEU A 71 -22.45 15.98 -0.47
N TYR A 72 -21.69 14.95 -0.84
CA TYR A 72 -22.13 13.90 -1.75
C TYR A 72 -23.43 13.27 -1.22
N LEU A 73 -23.45 12.75 0.01
CA LEU A 73 -24.65 12.12 0.57
C LEU A 73 -25.85 13.07 0.62
N LYS A 74 -25.63 14.35 0.97
CA LYS A 74 -26.67 15.39 0.95
C LYS A 74 -27.24 15.61 -0.46
N GLN A 75 -26.38 15.61 -1.49
CA GLN A 75 -26.78 15.74 -2.89
C GLN A 75 -27.56 14.51 -3.41
N PHE A 76 -27.24 13.30 -2.96
CA PHE A 76 -28.01 12.10 -3.31
C PHE A 76 -29.30 11.93 -2.51
N SER A 77 -29.41 12.54 -1.33
CA SER A 77 -30.60 12.47 -0.48
C SER A 77 -31.73 13.41 -0.89
N VAL A 78 -31.59 14.12 -2.01
CA VAL A 78 -32.57 15.08 -2.58
C VAL A 78 -33.92 14.42 -2.92
N HIS A 79 -34.04 13.09 -2.84
CA HIS A 79 -35.31 12.35 -3.02
C HIS A 79 -35.92 11.77 -1.73
N GLU A 80 -35.25 11.87 -0.58
CA GLU A 80 -35.69 11.22 0.67
C GLU A 80 -35.96 12.17 1.86
N ASN A 81 -35.89 13.51 1.68
CA ASN A 81 -36.12 14.50 2.74
C ASN A 81 -35.34 14.25 4.06
N LYS A 82 -34.19 13.57 4.00
CA LYS A 82 -33.38 13.29 5.19
C LYS A 82 -32.73 14.56 5.72
N THR A 83 -32.80 14.72 7.04
CA THR A 83 -32.17 15.82 7.79
C THR A 83 -30.65 15.63 7.85
N THR A 84 -29.93 16.72 8.13
CA THR A 84 -28.46 16.69 8.31
C THR A 84 -28.05 15.75 9.45
N GLU A 85 -28.78 15.76 10.56
CA GLU A 85 -28.61 14.85 11.69
C GLU A 85 -28.71 13.36 11.30
N GLU A 86 -29.67 13.00 10.46
CA GLU A 86 -29.84 11.62 10.00
C GLU A 86 -28.68 11.19 9.10
N ILE A 87 -28.22 12.08 8.21
CA ILE A 87 -27.04 11.83 7.37
C ILE A 87 -25.81 11.63 8.25
N LEU A 88 -25.60 12.51 9.23
CA LEU A 88 -24.45 12.41 10.14
C LEU A 88 -24.51 11.14 11.01
N GLY A 89 -25.71 10.74 11.45
CA GLY A 89 -25.93 9.50 12.21
C GLY A 89 -25.58 8.23 11.41
N SER A 90 -25.65 8.29 10.08
CA SER A 90 -25.27 7.20 9.18
C SER A 90 -23.77 7.09 8.88
N ILE A 91 -22.96 7.98 9.48
CA ILE A 91 -21.52 8.08 9.25
C ILE A 91 -20.75 7.69 10.52
N GLU A 92 -19.66 6.95 10.32
CA GLU A 92 -18.66 6.73 11.35
C GLU A 92 -17.74 7.95 11.43
N CYS A 93 -17.76 8.63 12.57
CA CYS A 93 -16.98 9.83 12.85
C CYS A 93 -15.93 9.63 13.95
N CYS A 94 -15.93 8.49 14.67
CA CYS A 94 -14.99 8.27 15.75
C CYS A 94 -13.55 8.12 15.21
N PRO A 95 -12.60 9.02 15.57
CA PRO A 95 -11.24 8.97 15.03
C PRO A 95 -10.52 7.64 15.31
N LYS A 96 -10.71 7.08 16.51
CA LYS A 96 -10.13 5.79 16.92
C LYS A 96 -10.60 4.64 16.03
N GLU A 97 -11.89 4.63 15.68
CA GLU A 97 -12.47 3.62 14.81
C GLU A 97 -11.95 3.79 13.38
N LEU A 98 -11.95 5.03 12.86
CA LEU A 98 -11.47 5.37 11.52
C LEU A 98 -9.99 5.00 11.33
N LEU A 99 -9.14 5.29 12.32
CA LEU A 99 -7.71 4.92 12.30
C LEU A 99 -7.53 3.40 12.24
N ARG A 100 -8.29 2.63 13.04
CA ARG A 100 -8.22 1.17 13.00
C ARG A 100 -8.68 0.65 11.64
N ARG A 101 -9.81 1.14 11.13
CA ARG A 101 -10.37 0.76 9.82
C ARG A 101 -9.38 1.07 8.69
N GLN A 102 -8.75 2.23 8.74
CA GLN A 102 -7.72 2.62 7.78
C GLN A 102 -6.52 1.68 7.82
N LYS A 103 -6.03 1.30 9.02
CA LYS A 103 -4.94 0.32 9.17
C LYS A 103 -5.29 -1.03 8.52
N ASP A 104 -6.52 -1.51 8.73
CA ASP A 104 -6.97 -2.78 8.15
C ASP A 104 -7.10 -2.70 6.61
N ILE A 105 -7.58 -1.57 6.08
CA ILE A 105 -7.59 -1.30 4.63
C ILE A 105 -6.17 -1.27 4.06
N SER A 106 -5.27 -0.55 4.72
CA SER A 106 -3.87 -0.40 4.27
C SER A 106 -3.18 -1.75 4.18
N LYS A 107 -3.37 -2.66 5.16
CA LYS A 107 -2.84 -4.03 5.08
C LYS A 107 -3.27 -4.78 3.83
N GLY A 108 -4.54 -4.64 3.42
CA GLY A 108 -5.02 -5.26 2.19
C GLY A 108 -4.46 -4.62 0.92
N LYS A 109 -4.19 -3.31 0.92
CA LYS A 109 -3.63 -2.59 -0.23
C LYS A 109 -2.14 -2.82 -0.42
N LEU A 110 -1.42 -3.16 0.65
CA LEU A 110 0.02 -3.48 0.61
C LEU A 110 0.29 -4.90 0.08
N SER A 111 -0.74 -5.68 -0.25
CA SER A 111 -0.55 -7.06 -0.70
C SER A 111 -0.29 -7.14 -2.20
N LYS A 112 0.54 -8.10 -2.62
CA LYS A 112 0.84 -8.35 -4.04
C LYS A 112 -0.42 -8.65 -4.85
N ALA A 113 -1.38 -9.35 -4.23
CA ALA A 113 -2.67 -9.63 -4.83
C ALA A 113 -3.44 -8.34 -5.19
N TYR A 114 -3.37 -7.30 -4.35
CA TYR A 114 -3.96 -6.00 -4.64
C TYR A 114 -3.25 -5.27 -5.79
N GLU A 115 -1.92 -5.31 -5.83
CA GLU A 115 -1.12 -4.74 -6.92
C GLU A 115 -1.45 -5.38 -8.27
N ALA A 116 -1.54 -6.71 -8.30
CA ALA A 116 -1.98 -7.46 -9.48
C ALA A 116 -3.41 -7.09 -9.90
N TYR A 117 -4.34 -6.98 -8.93
CA TYR A 117 -5.72 -6.59 -9.20
C TYR A 117 -5.84 -5.20 -9.84
N ILE A 118 -5.16 -4.18 -9.31
CA ILE A 118 -5.28 -2.82 -9.86
C ILE A 118 -4.65 -2.69 -11.25
N SER A 119 -3.64 -3.50 -11.53
CA SER A 119 -2.96 -3.56 -12.83
C SER A 119 -3.81 -4.29 -13.87
N ALA A 120 -4.44 -5.41 -13.47
CA ALA A 120 -5.31 -6.19 -14.33
C ALA A 120 -6.64 -5.48 -14.64
N ILE A 121 -7.24 -4.80 -13.64
CA ILE A 121 -8.56 -4.18 -13.77
C ILE A 121 -8.53 -2.69 -13.32
N PRO A 122 -8.35 -1.77 -14.28
CA PRO A 122 -8.43 -0.33 -14.04
C PRO A 122 -9.78 0.08 -13.44
N ARG A 123 -9.80 1.15 -12.63
CA ARG A 123 -11.00 1.61 -11.88
C ARG A 123 -12.27 1.70 -12.72
N LYS A 124 -12.18 2.24 -13.94
CA LYS A 124 -13.30 2.43 -14.86
C LYS A 124 -13.91 1.14 -15.39
N CYS A 125 -13.15 0.03 -15.39
CA CYS A 125 -13.58 -1.27 -15.88
C CYS A 125 -14.10 -2.20 -14.76
N ARG A 126 -14.17 -1.71 -13.51
CA ARG A 126 -14.54 -2.55 -12.36
C ARG A 126 -16.05 -2.77 -12.28
N ALA A 127 -16.47 -3.97 -12.68
CA ALA A 127 -17.82 -4.48 -12.46
C ALA A 127 -18.13 -4.87 -10.99
N ARG A 128 -19.38 -5.28 -10.72
CA ARG A 128 -19.92 -5.56 -9.37
C ARG A 128 -19.24 -6.74 -8.67
N GLN A 129 -18.78 -7.73 -9.43
CA GLN A 129 -18.15 -8.94 -8.90
C GLN A 129 -16.77 -8.68 -8.29
N HIS A 130 -16.07 -7.65 -8.79
CA HIS A 130 -14.70 -7.36 -8.40
C HIS A 130 -14.58 -6.90 -6.94
N PRO A 131 -13.42 -7.15 -6.29
CA PRO A 131 -13.16 -6.71 -4.92
C PRO A 131 -13.33 -5.19 -4.78
N ARG A 132 -14.18 -4.76 -3.84
CA ARG A 132 -14.33 -3.35 -3.46
C ARG A 132 -13.83 -3.13 -2.04
N THR A 133 -12.97 -2.11 -1.88
CA THR A 133 -12.48 -1.71 -0.57
C THR A 133 -13.65 -1.24 0.31
N PRO A 134 -13.81 -1.79 1.54
CA PRO A 134 -14.84 -1.34 2.46
C PRO A 134 -14.73 0.16 2.77
N CYS A 135 -15.86 0.86 2.85
CA CYS A 135 -15.87 2.27 3.22
C CYS A 135 -15.65 2.42 4.73
N LYS A 136 -14.55 3.08 5.14
CA LYS A 136 -14.25 3.30 6.56
C LYS A 136 -15.24 4.23 7.27
N TYR A 137 -15.91 5.11 6.52
CA TYR A 137 -16.88 6.09 7.02
C TYR A 137 -18.30 5.56 7.13
N ALA A 138 -18.60 4.36 6.63
CA ALA A 138 -19.96 3.82 6.73
C ALA A 138 -20.26 3.39 8.17
N LYS A 139 -21.42 3.79 8.72
CA LYS A 139 -21.87 3.31 10.03
C LYS A 139 -22.17 1.81 9.95
N MET A 140 -21.43 1.02 10.72
CA MET A 140 -21.65 -0.41 10.85
C MET A 140 -21.04 -0.92 12.14
N SER A 141 -21.51 -2.08 12.60
CA SER A 141 -20.94 -2.74 13.77
C SER A 141 -19.49 -3.13 13.52
N ARG A 142 -18.72 -3.25 14.61
CA ARG A 142 -17.33 -3.74 14.58
C ARG A 142 -17.18 -5.02 13.76
N ARG A 143 -18.03 -6.01 14.06
CA ARG A 143 -18.00 -7.32 13.39
C ARG A 143 -18.43 -7.22 11.92
N GLY A 144 -19.33 -6.30 11.59
CA GLY A 144 -19.70 -6.00 10.21
C GLY A 144 -18.51 -5.51 9.39
N PHE A 145 -17.74 -4.56 9.93
CA PHE A 145 -16.55 -4.05 9.25
C PHE A 145 -15.46 -5.12 9.11
N ASP A 146 -15.17 -5.84 10.20
CA ASP A 146 -14.16 -6.91 10.19
C ASP A 146 -14.53 -8.01 9.16
N GLY A 147 -15.81 -8.36 9.07
CA GLY A 147 -16.34 -9.29 8.06
C GLY A 147 -16.17 -8.77 6.64
N ALA A 148 -16.47 -7.50 6.39
CA ALA A 148 -16.27 -6.87 5.08
C ALA A 148 -14.79 -6.86 4.66
N ILE A 149 -13.88 -6.56 5.59
CA ILE A 149 -12.43 -6.63 5.35
C ILE A 149 -11.98 -8.05 5.03
N LYS A 150 -12.47 -9.06 5.77
CA LYS A 150 -12.13 -10.47 5.53
C LYS A 150 -12.62 -10.91 4.14
N ALA A 151 -13.86 -10.57 3.78
CA ALA A 151 -14.43 -10.89 2.47
C ALA A 151 -13.67 -10.21 1.33
N TRP A 152 -13.34 -8.92 1.50
CA TRP A 152 -12.57 -8.15 0.53
C TRP A 152 -11.18 -8.75 0.29
N ARG A 153 -10.42 -9.01 1.36
CA ARG A 153 -9.08 -9.61 1.23
C ARG A 153 -9.10 -10.99 0.61
N ARG A 154 -10.07 -11.83 0.97
CA ARG A 154 -10.25 -13.16 0.34
C ARG A 154 -10.48 -13.04 -1.17
N LYS A 155 -11.29 -12.08 -1.62
CA LYS A 155 -11.51 -11.86 -3.06
C LYS A 155 -10.26 -11.32 -3.77
N LEU A 156 -9.40 -10.56 -3.09
CA LEU A 156 -8.16 -10.09 -3.70
C LEU A 156 -7.24 -11.25 -4.07
N HIS A 157 -7.23 -12.33 -3.28
CA HIS A 157 -6.41 -13.51 -3.56
C HIS A 157 -6.75 -14.23 -4.87
N GLU A 158 -7.90 -13.92 -5.49
CA GLU A 158 -8.23 -14.39 -6.85
C GLU A 158 -7.27 -13.81 -7.92
N PHE A 159 -6.58 -12.70 -7.62
CA PHE A 159 -5.66 -12.03 -8.53
C PHE A 159 -4.18 -12.35 -8.27
N GLY A 160 -3.87 -13.08 -7.19
CA GLY A 160 -2.52 -13.44 -6.81
C GLY A 160 -2.45 -13.94 -5.37
N SER A 161 -1.47 -14.77 -5.05
CA SER A 161 -1.13 -15.13 -3.67
C SER A 161 -0.31 -14.01 -3.02
N ASP A 162 -0.45 -13.86 -1.71
CA ASP A 162 0.41 -12.95 -0.92
C ASP A 162 1.84 -13.51 -0.76
#